data_AF-A0A5M8NUK2-F1
#
_entry.id   AF-A0A5M8NUK2-F1
#
_cell.length_a   1.000
_cell.length_b   1.000
_cell.length_c   1.000
_cell.angle_alpha   90.00
_cell.angle_beta   90.00
_cell.angle_gamma   90.00
#
_symmetry.space_group_name_H-M   'P 1'
#
loop_
_entity.id
_entity.type
_entity.pdbx_description
1 polymer ?
#
loop_
_entity_poly.entity_id
_entity_poly.type
_entity_poly.pdbx_seq_one_letter_code
_entity_poly.pdbx_strand_id
1 'polypeptide(L)'
;MGARMRSPEDTPVGKMRRILIDNINVFNADSRYASIISGIPGQLIENVTLSNIHIHYQGGYSQEDAKIVPPENEKVYPEPWMFGTIPASVFYIRHACNLKFKDIDVDFEKVDGRPPFVLDDAVNIDIKNTNFPLPNTDVLPIG
;
A
#
# COMPACT_ATOMS: atom_id res chain seq x y z
N MET A 1 7.70 1.00 8.10
CA MET A 1 8.23 0.90 9.49
C MET A 1 9.29 1.97 9.67
N GLY A 2 9.21 2.81 10.70
CA GLY A 2 10.35 3.64 11.08
C GLY A 2 11.37 2.83 11.87
N ALA A 3 12.65 3.02 11.58
CA ALA A 3 13.74 2.33 12.29
C ALA A 3 13.69 2.73 13.78
N ARG A 4 13.14 1.85 14.63
CA ARG A 4 13.19 1.98 16.09
C ARG A 4 14.62 1.74 16.56
N MET A 5 15.50 2.71 16.35
CA MET A 5 16.82 2.77 16.97
C MET A 5 16.66 3.22 18.43
N ARG A 6 16.10 2.36 19.28
CA ARG A 6 16.24 2.43 20.76
C ARG A 6 17.38 1.54 21.26
N SER A 7 18.23 1.13 20.34
CA SER A 7 19.33 0.22 20.56
C SER A 7 20.62 0.99 20.28
N PRO A 8 21.75 0.64 20.93
CA PRO A 8 23.02 1.38 20.78
C PRO A 8 23.40 1.53 19.30
N GLU A 9 24.25 2.53 19.01
CA GLU A 9 24.59 3.07 17.66
C GLU A 9 25.08 2.05 16.60
N ASP A 10 25.16 0.76 16.95
CA ASP A 10 25.64 -0.36 16.12
C ASP A 10 24.56 -1.44 15.88
N THR A 11 23.28 -1.12 16.08
CA THR A 11 22.21 -2.11 15.91
C THR A 11 21.81 -2.22 14.44
N PRO A 12 21.95 -3.39 13.80
CA PRO A 12 21.56 -3.56 12.41
C PRO A 12 20.06 -3.30 12.23
N VAL A 13 19.71 -2.62 11.11
CA VAL A 13 18.31 -2.33 10.77
C VAL A 13 17.50 -3.63 10.71
N GLY A 14 16.35 -3.62 11.38
CA GLY A 14 15.44 -4.77 11.42
C GLY A 14 14.90 -5.11 10.03
N LYS A 15 14.84 -6.40 9.70
CA LYS A 15 14.30 -6.89 8.42
C LYS A 15 12.83 -7.28 8.56
N MET A 16 11.99 -6.80 7.65
CA MET A 16 10.58 -7.17 7.55
C MET A 16 10.38 -8.20 6.45
N ARG A 17 10.19 -9.47 6.85
CA ARG A 17 10.00 -10.54 5.86
C ARG A 17 9.22 -11.72 6.39
N ARG A 18 8.60 -12.47 5.47
CA ARG A 18 7.79 -13.67 5.77
C ARG A 18 6.59 -13.32 6.64
N ILE A 19 5.79 -12.38 6.15
CA ILE A 19 4.61 -11.87 6.83
C ILE A 19 3.37 -12.48 6.17
N LEU A 20 2.50 -13.05 6.98
CA LEU A 20 1.17 -13.50 6.56
C LEU A 20 0.14 -12.63 7.27
N ILE A 21 -0.76 -12.06 6.48
CA ILE A 21 -1.96 -11.38 6.96
C ILE A 21 -3.14 -12.05 6.30
N ASP A 22 -4.04 -12.58 7.10
CA ASP A 22 -5.14 -13.42 6.65
C ASP A 22 -6.42 -13.11 7.39
N ASN A 23 -7.56 -13.28 6.72
CA ASN A 23 -8.90 -13.23 7.30
C ASN A 23 -9.19 -11.91 8.03
N ILE A 24 -9.11 -10.81 7.28
CA ILE A 24 -9.35 -9.46 7.80
C ILE A 24 -10.57 -8.84 7.13
N ASN A 25 -11.43 -8.25 7.95
CA ASN A 25 -12.50 -7.38 7.49
C ASN A 25 -12.26 -5.97 8.02
N VAL A 26 -12.28 -4.99 7.12
CA VAL A 26 -12.10 -3.56 7.45
C VAL A 26 -13.29 -2.78 6.94
N PHE A 27 -13.86 -1.92 7.78
CA PHE A 27 -14.99 -1.07 7.39
C PHE A 27 -14.71 0.40 7.71
N ASN A 28 -15.26 1.30 6.88
CA ASN A 28 -15.10 2.75 7.00
C ASN A 28 -13.62 3.19 7.02
N ALA A 29 -12.80 2.57 6.15
CA ALA A 29 -11.38 2.88 6.05
C ALA A 29 -11.16 4.27 5.41
N ASP A 30 -10.32 5.10 6.03
CA ASP A 30 -9.94 6.40 5.45
C ASP A 30 -9.09 6.18 4.19
N SER A 31 -9.68 6.52 3.05
CA SER A 31 -9.06 6.36 1.73
C SER A 31 -7.85 7.25 1.49
N ARG A 32 -7.58 8.22 2.38
CA ARG A 32 -6.36 9.03 2.33
C ARG A 32 -5.09 8.22 2.50
N TYR A 33 -5.17 7.03 3.11
CA TYR A 33 -4.02 6.17 3.41
C TYR A 33 -3.95 4.90 2.56
N ALA A 34 -5.07 4.44 1.98
CA ALA A 34 -5.13 3.13 1.33
C ALA A 34 -4.54 2.05 2.26
N SER A 35 -3.99 0.97 1.71
CA SER A 35 -3.16 0.01 2.42
C SER A 35 -1.70 0.17 1.99
N ILE A 36 -0.85 0.66 2.88
CA ILE A 36 0.55 0.97 2.57
C ILE A 36 1.49 -0.17 2.97
N ILE A 37 2.28 -0.65 2.02
CA ILE A 37 3.44 -1.52 2.26
C ILE A 37 4.67 -0.76 1.77
N SER A 38 5.37 -0.10 2.69
CA SER A 38 6.56 0.71 2.37
C SER A 38 7.77 0.24 3.16
N GLY A 39 8.79 -0.20 2.43
CA GLY A 39 10.17 -0.28 2.90
C GLY A 39 10.85 1.08 2.83
N ILE A 40 12.18 1.06 2.92
CA ILE A 40 13.07 2.20 2.66
C ILE A 40 14.17 1.75 1.67
N PRO A 41 14.91 2.69 1.04
CA PRO A 41 15.93 2.34 0.07
C PRO A 41 16.97 1.40 0.68
N GLY A 42 17.28 0.31 -0.03
CA GLY A 42 18.19 -0.72 0.44
C GLY A 42 17.66 -1.65 1.55
N GLN A 43 16.43 -1.45 2.05
CA GLN A 43 15.77 -2.33 3.03
C GLN A 43 14.34 -2.66 2.58
N LEU A 44 14.25 -3.60 1.64
CA LEU A 44 12.97 -4.03 1.08
C LEU A 44 12.10 -4.77 2.09
N ILE A 45 10.79 -4.65 1.93
CA ILE A 45 9.82 -5.56 2.54
C ILE A 45 9.73 -6.82 1.68
N GLU A 46 9.96 -8.01 2.26
CA GLU A 46 10.10 -9.23 1.46
C GLU A 46 9.10 -10.32 1.84
N ASN A 47 8.54 -11.02 0.84
CA ASN A 47 7.75 -12.23 1.06
C ASN A 47 6.53 -11.99 1.98
N VAL A 48 5.63 -11.12 1.53
CA VAL A 48 4.37 -10.84 2.23
C VAL A 48 3.23 -11.52 1.48
N THR A 49 2.34 -12.18 2.22
CA THR A 49 1.10 -12.74 1.69
C THR A 49 -0.08 -12.10 2.40
N LEU A 50 -0.98 -11.52 1.62
CA LEU A 50 -2.27 -11.00 2.04
C LEU A 50 -3.36 -11.91 1.46
N SER A 51 -4.18 -12.51 2.32
CA SER A 51 -5.25 -13.41 1.87
C SER A 51 -6.57 -13.26 2.61
N ASN A 52 -7.68 -13.52 1.91
CA ASN A 52 -9.02 -13.51 2.49
C ASN A 52 -9.33 -12.17 3.19
N ILE A 53 -9.21 -11.07 2.45
CA ILE A 53 -9.36 -9.72 2.99
C ILE A 53 -10.51 -9.01 2.30
N HIS A 54 -11.40 -8.40 3.09
CA HIS A 54 -12.42 -7.48 2.60
C HIS A 54 -12.20 -6.08 3.18
N ILE A 55 -12.16 -5.06 2.33
CA ILE A 55 -11.99 -3.66 2.76
C ILE A 55 -13.07 -2.78 2.17
N HIS A 56 -13.79 -2.06 3.03
CA HIS A 56 -14.71 -1.00 2.63
C HIS A 56 -14.09 0.38 2.90
N TYR A 57 -13.66 1.03 1.82
CA TYR A 57 -13.05 2.35 1.82
C TYR A 57 -14.10 3.47 1.70
N GLN A 58 -13.78 4.66 2.21
CA GLN A 58 -14.64 5.85 2.04
C GLN A 58 -14.65 6.38 0.59
N GLY A 59 -13.55 6.22 -0.14
CA GLY A 59 -13.30 6.74 -1.48
C GLY A 59 -13.39 8.27 -1.57
N GLY A 60 -13.72 8.77 -2.77
CA GLY A 60 -13.97 10.21 -2.99
C GLY A 60 -12.76 11.04 -3.44
N TYR A 61 -11.68 10.41 -3.89
CA TYR A 61 -10.54 11.10 -4.50
C TYR A 61 -10.65 11.14 -6.02
N SER A 62 -9.95 12.09 -6.64
CA SER A 62 -9.95 12.31 -8.09
C SER A 62 -8.77 11.60 -8.77
N GLN A 63 -8.77 11.57 -10.10
CA GLN A 63 -7.62 11.11 -10.88
C GLN A 63 -6.39 12.01 -10.70
N GLU A 64 -6.56 13.30 -10.41
CA GLU A 64 -5.42 14.19 -10.18
C GLU A 64 -4.66 13.83 -8.90
N ASP A 65 -5.35 13.28 -7.90
CA ASP A 65 -4.72 12.80 -6.67
C ASP A 65 -3.79 11.61 -6.93
N ALA A 66 -3.96 10.89 -8.04
CA ALA A 66 -3.06 9.81 -8.46
C ALA A 66 -1.68 10.32 -8.91
N LYS A 67 -1.54 11.63 -9.19
CA LYS A 67 -0.27 12.25 -9.60
C LYS A 67 0.59 12.69 -8.41
N ILE A 68 0.07 12.57 -7.18
CA ILE A 68 0.81 12.92 -5.97
C ILE A 68 1.99 11.96 -5.82
N VAL A 69 3.18 12.52 -5.58
CA VAL A 69 4.39 11.74 -5.28
C VAL A 69 4.65 11.86 -3.78
N PRO A 70 4.39 10.80 -2.98
CA PRO A 70 4.64 10.85 -1.55
C PRO A 70 6.13 11.01 -1.27
N PRO A 71 6.55 11.94 -0.39
CA PRO A 71 7.95 12.16 -0.09
C PRO A 71 8.59 10.93 0.56
N GLU A 72 9.87 10.72 0.30
CA GLU A 72 10.69 9.70 0.93
C GLU A 72 11.59 10.34 1.99
N ASN A 73 11.27 10.12 3.26
CA ASN A 73 12.02 10.68 4.39
C ASN A 73 12.58 9.56 5.27
N GLU A 74 13.73 8.99 4.92
CA GLU A 74 14.37 7.88 5.66
C GLU A 74 14.70 8.22 7.12
N LYS A 75 14.96 9.49 7.42
CA LYS A 75 15.43 9.96 8.75
C LYS A 75 14.32 10.33 9.72
N VAL A 76 13.09 10.49 9.24
CA VAL A 76 11.95 10.90 10.08
C VAL A 76 10.91 9.81 9.94
N TYR A 77 10.55 9.17 11.06
CA TYR A 77 9.48 8.18 11.13
C TYR A 77 8.28 8.69 10.33
N PRO A 78 7.90 8.08 9.19
CA PRO A 78 6.77 8.57 8.44
C PRO A 78 5.53 8.15 9.20
N GLU A 79 5.06 9.04 10.05
CA GLU A 79 3.73 8.93 10.62
C GLU A 79 2.71 8.92 9.47
N PRO A 80 1.58 8.19 9.56
CA PRO A 80 0.63 8.07 8.44
C PRO A 80 0.24 9.40 7.82
N TRP A 81 0.09 10.46 8.64
CA TRP A 81 -0.22 11.82 8.18
C TRP A 81 0.88 12.47 7.34
N MET A 82 2.14 12.00 7.41
CA MET A 82 3.28 12.55 6.67
C MET A 82 3.27 12.16 5.19
N PHE A 83 2.59 11.07 4.82
CA PHE A 83 2.44 10.70 3.41
C PHE A 83 1.42 11.59 2.68
N GLY A 84 0.60 12.36 3.42
CA GLY A 84 -0.52 13.08 2.85
C GLY A 84 -1.51 12.12 2.19
N THR A 85 -2.12 12.56 1.09
CA THR A 85 -2.93 11.69 0.24
C THR A 85 -2.02 10.82 -0.62
N ILE A 86 -2.09 9.50 -0.45
CA ILE A 86 -1.37 8.58 -1.35
C ILE A 86 -2.06 8.46 -2.71
N PRO A 87 -1.30 8.20 -3.80
CA PRO A 87 -1.83 8.15 -5.15
C PRO A 87 -2.60 6.86 -5.49
N ALA A 88 -2.72 5.90 -4.57
CA ALA A 88 -3.46 4.65 -4.75
C ALA A 88 -4.82 4.68 -4.04
N SER A 89 -5.84 4.05 -4.63
CA SER A 89 -7.13 3.86 -3.99
C SER A 89 -7.19 2.62 -3.07
N VAL A 90 -6.37 1.59 -3.33
CA VAL A 90 -6.38 0.34 -2.54
C VAL A 90 -5.01 0.01 -1.94
N PHE A 91 -3.97 -0.20 -2.74
CA PHE A 91 -2.64 -0.59 -2.26
C PHE A 91 -1.56 0.34 -2.80
N TYR A 92 -0.80 0.92 -1.87
CA TYR A 92 0.41 1.67 -2.17
C TYR A 92 1.63 0.86 -1.74
N ILE A 93 2.45 0.44 -2.70
CA ILE A 93 3.58 -0.47 -2.45
C ILE A 93 4.86 0.24 -2.85
N ARG A 94 5.79 0.36 -1.89
CA ARG A 94 7.10 0.98 -2.11
C ARG A 94 8.23 0.15 -1.50
N HIS A 95 9.35 -0.02 -2.21
CA HIS A 95 10.53 -0.78 -1.74
C HIS A 95 10.14 -2.17 -1.23
N ALA A 96 9.59 -3.00 -2.10
CA ALA A 96 9.04 -4.29 -1.70
C ALA A 96 9.27 -5.38 -2.76
N CYS A 97 9.43 -6.63 -2.33
CA CYS A 97 9.67 -7.76 -3.22
C CYS A 97 8.89 -9.00 -2.79
N ASN A 98 8.37 -9.74 -3.77
CA ASN A 98 7.64 -11.00 -3.60
C ASN A 98 6.37 -10.83 -2.74
N LEU A 99 5.44 -10.01 -3.21
CA LEU A 99 4.14 -9.83 -2.56
C LEU A 99 3.08 -10.67 -3.25
N LYS A 100 2.20 -11.26 -2.45
CA LYS A 100 1.08 -12.09 -2.93
C LYS A 100 -0.24 -11.55 -2.37
N PHE A 101 -1.18 -11.29 -3.25
CA PHE A 101 -2.54 -10.85 -2.95
C PHE A 101 -3.50 -11.92 -3.44
N LYS A 102 -4.28 -12.51 -2.55
CA LYS A 102 -5.18 -13.63 -2.88
C LYS A 102 -6.53 -13.47 -2.21
N ASP A 103 -7.64 -13.64 -2.94
CA ASP A 103 -8.97 -13.60 -2.35
C ASP A 103 -9.21 -12.27 -1.61
N ILE A 104 -9.06 -11.17 -2.34
CA ILE A 104 -9.22 -9.81 -1.81
C ILE A 104 -10.36 -9.09 -2.54
N ASP A 105 -11.33 -8.63 -1.78
CA ASP A 105 -12.45 -7.84 -2.26
C ASP A 105 -12.38 -6.43 -1.66
N VAL A 106 -12.71 -5.42 -2.45
CA VAL A 106 -12.68 -4.03 -2.03
C VAL A 106 -13.91 -3.30 -2.54
N ASP A 107 -14.51 -2.48 -1.67
CA ASP A 107 -15.64 -1.63 -2.00
C ASP A 107 -15.35 -0.18 -1.60
N PHE A 108 -16.04 0.76 -2.25
CA PHE A 108 -15.96 2.18 -1.92
C PHE A 108 -17.34 2.77 -1.65
N GLU A 109 -17.47 3.56 -0.59
CA GLU A 109 -18.66 4.37 -0.31
C GLU A 109 -18.88 5.43 -1.39
N LYS A 110 -17.80 6.08 -1.84
CA LYS A 110 -17.79 7.05 -2.93
C LYS A 110 -16.81 6.60 -4.00
N VAL A 111 -17.12 6.83 -5.27
CA VAL A 111 -16.19 6.54 -6.37
C VAL A 111 -14.82 7.17 -6.09
N ASP A 112 -13.76 6.38 -6.27
CA ASP A 112 -12.37 6.83 -6.16
C ASP A 112 -11.72 6.79 -7.54
N GLY A 113 -11.20 7.93 -7.97
CA GLY A 113 -10.59 8.13 -9.28
C GLY A 113 -9.13 7.67 -9.35
N ARG A 114 -8.51 7.29 -8.23
CA ARG A 114 -7.12 6.81 -8.20
C ARG A 114 -7.04 5.34 -8.64
N PRO A 115 -5.91 4.91 -9.22
CA PRO A 115 -5.70 3.51 -9.55
C PRO A 115 -5.68 2.64 -8.28
N PRO A 116 -6.15 1.38 -8.34
CA PRO A 116 -6.16 0.48 -7.19
C PRO A 116 -4.75 0.18 -6.68
N PHE A 117 -3.76 0.10 -7.57
CA PHE A 117 -2.36 -0.10 -7.21
C PHE A 117 -1.49 1.05 -7.68
N VAL A 118 -0.57 1.46 -6.82
CA VAL A 118 0.63 2.21 -7.20
C VAL A 118 1.84 1.48 -6.65
N LEU A 119 2.79 1.21 -7.54
CA LEU A 119 4.01 0.47 -7.29
C LEU A 119 5.21 1.38 -7.50
N ASP A 120 6.13 1.41 -6.54
CA ASP A 120 7.33 2.25 -6.55
C ASP A 120 8.52 1.44 -6.02
N ASP A 121 9.46 1.04 -6.89
CA ASP A 121 10.50 0.05 -6.54
C ASP A 121 9.91 -1.24 -5.93
N ALA A 122 8.90 -1.80 -6.61
CA ALA A 122 8.25 -3.04 -6.23
C ALA A 122 8.48 -4.13 -7.29
N VAL A 123 8.89 -5.33 -6.85
CA VAL A 123 9.26 -6.43 -7.75
C VAL A 123 8.51 -7.71 -7.37
N ASN A 124 8.08 -8.49 -8.37
CA ASN A 124 7.38 -9.77 -8.19
C ASN A 124 6.09 -9.64 -7.36
N ILE A 125 5.07 -9.04 -7.96
CA ILE A 125 3.73 -8.92 -7.37
C ILE A 125 2.81 -9.96 -8.03
N ASP A 126 2.26 -10.88 -7.24
CA ASP A 126 1.31 -11.90 -7.68
C ASP A 126 -0.08 -11.55 -7.14
N ILE A 127 -1.04 -11.37 -8.05
CA ILE A 127 -2.42 -11.01 -7.72
C ILE A 127 -3.34 -12.09 -8.28
N LYS A 128 -4.15 -12.72 -7.41
CA LYS A 128 -5.02 -13.83 -7.78
C LYS A 128 -6.37 -13.72 -7.11
N ASN A 129 -7.43 -13.94 -7.88
CA ASN A 129 -8.81 -13.94 -7.38
C ASN A 129 -9.12 -12.70 -6.51
N THR A 130 -9.01 -11.52 -7.12
CA THR A 130 -9.25 -10.26 -6.42
C THR A 130 -10.23 -9.40 -7.19
N ASN A 131 -11.05 -8.65 -6.46
CA ASN A 131 -11.96 -7.67 -7.01
C ASN A 131 -11.57 -6.28 -6.51
N PHE A 132 -11.10 -5.43 -7.43
CA PHE A 132 -10.73 -4.05 -7.14
C PHE A 132 -11.57 -3.13 -8.03
N PRO A 133 -12.41 -2.25 -7.44
CA PRO A 133 -13.16 -1.29 -8.21
C PRO A 133 -12.19 -0.38 -8.96
N LEU A 134 -12.38 -0.29 -10.27
CA LEU A 134 -11.59 0.56 -11.13
C LEU A 134 -12.19 1.96 -11.18
N PRO A 135 -11.36 2.99 -11.38
CA PRO A 135 -11.88 4.32 -11.65
C PRO A 135 -12.74 4.28 -12.92
N ASN A 136 -13.78 5.12 -12.98
CA ASN A 136 -14.57 5.31 -14.19
C ASN A 136 -13.72 6.05 -15.24
N THR A 137 -12.90 5.29 -15.98
CA THR A 137 -12.06 5.77 -17.08
C THR A 137 -12.16 4.85 -18.28
N ASP A 138 -12.14 5.42 -19.49
CA ASP A 138 -12.06 4.68 -20.75
C ASP A 138 -10.68 4.03 -20.99
N VAL A 139 -9.74 4.22 -20.05
CA VAL A 139 -8.38 3.71 -20.07
C VAL A 139 -8.13 2.92 -18.80
N LEU A 140 -7.85 1.63 -18.95
CA LEU A 140 -7.35 0.79 -17.87
C LEU A 140 -5.91 1.24 -17.57
N PRO A 141 -5.59 1.68 -16.33
CA PRO A 141 -4.22 1.94 -15.94
C PRO A 141 -3.54 0.60 -15.65
N ILE A 142 -3.22 -0.15 -16.70
CA ILE A 142 -2.19 -1.18 -16.64
C ILE A 142 -0.87 -0.50 -17.00
N GLY A 143 -0.10 -0.17 -15.95
CA GLY A 143 1.33 0.15 -16.07
C GLY A 143 2.14 -1.12 -16.23
#